data_AF-A0A7H8XE91-F1
#
_entry.id   AF-A0A7H8XE91-F1
#
_cell.length_a   1.000
_cell.length_b   1.000
_cell.length_c   1.000
_cell.angle_alpha   90.00
_cell.angle_beta   90.00
_cell.angle_gamma   90.00
#
_symmetry.space_group_name_H-M   'P 1'
#
loop_
_entity.id
_entity.type
_entity.pdbx_description
1 polymer ?
#
loop_
_entity_poly.entity_id
_entity_poly.type
_entity_poly.pdbx_seq_one_letter_code
_entity_poly.pdbx_strand_id
1 'polypeptide(L)'
;MTGLLVVTAVPAEAEAIRAGLPAPPAGAAPHAAAPAGTSPAAAGVTVMPAVVPIGVTVVPVGVGPAVAGAATARLLALAEAAGRPYRAVVSAGIAGGFVGRAAVGATVLASRSVAADLGAESPTGFIPVDQLGMPAELLGAGTAVPADPGLLAALRAALPAATVGTVLTVSTVTGTAASSAALADRHPDAVAEAMEGYGVAVAAAQAGLPFAELRTVSNPIGPRDRGAWRMREAFAALTASAVALGQAVAGPAQG
;
A
#
# COMPACT_ATOMS: atom_id res chain seq x y z
N MET A 1 -15.45 -16.19 -7.92
CA MET A 1 -14.18 -16.04 -7.17
C MET A 1 -13.78 -14.58 -7.17
N THR A 2 -13.40 -14.08 -6.00
CA THR A 2 -13.46 -12.66 -5.64
C THR A 2 -12.10 -11.96 -5.73
N GLY A 3 -12.17 -10.65 -5.94
CA GLY A 3 -11.15 -9.80 -6.56
C GLY A 3 -9.83 -9.60 -5.82
N LEU A 4 -8.99 -8.73 -6.37
CA LEU A 4 -7.93 -8.01 -5.67
C LEU A 4 -8.55 -6.89 -4.83
N LEU A 5 -8.12 -6.77 -3.58
CA LEU A 5 -8.40 -5.58 -2.78
C LEU A 5 -7.23 -4.60 -2.95
N VAL A 6 -7.50 -3.40 -3.47
CA VAL A 6 -6.56 -2.29 -3.51
C VAL A 6 -6.95 -1.31 -2.41
N VAL A 7 -6.05 -1.06 -1.47
CA VAL A 7 -6.25 -0.07 -0.42
C VAL A 7 -5.34 1.13 -0.63
N THR A 8 -5.89 2.32 -0.39
CA THR A 8 -5.15 3.60 -0.48
C THR A 8 -5.26 4.36 0.82
N ALA A 9 -4.40 5.35 1.07
CA ALA A 9 -4.47 6.11 2.31
C ALA A 9 -5.64 7.10 2.27
N VAL A 10 -5.80 7.81 1.15
CA VAL A 10 -6.78 8.90 1.00
C VAL A 10 -7.70 8.73 -0.21
N PRO A 11 -8.88 9.39 -0.23
CA PRO A 11 -9.81 9.32 -1.36
C PRO A 11 -9.21 9.75 -2.71
N ALA A 12 -8.35 10.77 -2.73
CA ALA A 12 -7.72 11.25 -3.97
C ALA A 12 -6.84 10.18 -4.64
N GLU A 13 -6.14 9.34 -3.85
CA GLU A 13 -5.39 8.20 -4.39
C GLU A 13 -6.33 7.12 -4.92
N ALA A 14 -7.43 6.83 -4.22
CA ALA A 14 -8.43 5.88 -4.68
C ALA A 14 -9.07 6.33 -6.01
N GLU A 15 -9.36 7.62 -6.15
CA GLU A 15 -9.86 8.22 -7.39
C GLU A 15 -8.83 8.10 -8.51
N ALA A 16 -7.55 8.40 -8.25
CA ALA A 16 -6.48 8.25 -9.22
C ALA A 16 -6.35 6.79 -9.72
N ILE A 17 -6.39 5.82 -8.81
CA ILE A 17 -6.39 4.39 -9.16
C ILE A 17 -7.60 4.03 -10.01
N ARG A 18 -8.82 4.40 -9.57
CA ARG A 18 -10.06 4.08 -10.30
C ARG A 18 -10.07 4.69 -11.70
N ALA A 19 -9.54 5.89 -11.87
CA ALA A 19 -9.45 6.56 -13.18
C ALA A 19 -8.57 5.80 -14.18
N GLY A 20 -7.61 5.00 -13.71
CA GLY A 20 -6.71 4.22 -14.56
C GLY A 20 -7.11 2.75 -14.72
N LEU A 21 -8.14 2.28 -14.01
CA LEU A 21 -8.68 0.95 -14.22
C LEU A 21 -9.52 0.91 -15.52
N PRO A 22 -9.51 -0.19 -16.28
CA PRO A 22 -10.31 -0.30 -17.48
C PRO A 22 -11.80 -0.19 -17.14
N ALA A 23 -12.57 0.44 -18.04
CA ALA A 23 -14.01 0.55 -17.88
C ALA A 23 -14.68 -0.84 -17.81
N PRO A 24 -15.81 -0.97 -17.08
CA PRO A 24 -16.67 -2.13 -17.20
C PRO A 24 -16.93 -2.55 -18.65
N PRO A 25 -17.03 -3.84 -18.98
CA PRO A 25 -17.77 -4.23 -20.18
C PRO A 25 -19.21 -3.68 -20.08
N ALA A 26 -19.69 -3.10 -21.18
CA ALA A 26 -21.05 -2.56 -21.28
C ALA A 26 -22.07 -3.67 -20.96
N GLY A 27 -22.89 -3.48 -19.92
CA GLY A 27 -23.93 -4.43 -19.49
C GLY A 27 -23.76 -5.04 -18.10
N ALA A 28 -22.67 -4.76 -17.39
CA ALA A 28 -22.55 -5.14 -15.97
C ALA A 28 -23.46 -4.24 -15.10
N ALA A 29 -24.60 -4.78 -14.66
CA ALA A 29 -25.48 -4.08 -13.73
C ALA A 29 -24.72 -3.76 -12.41
N PRO A 30 -24.91 -2.57 -11.82
CA PRO A 30 -24.36 -2.28 -10.50
C PRO A 30 -24.99 -3.27 -9.50
N HIS A 31 -24.16 -4.08 -8.84
CA HIS A 31 -24.66 -4.94 -7.78
C HIS A 31 -25.14 -4.08 -6.61
N ALA A 32 -26.43 -4.20 -6.29
CA ALA A 32 -27.12 -3.38 -5.30
C ALA A 32 -26.51 -3.51 -3.91
N ALA A 33 -26.49 -2.37 -3.21
CA ALA A 33 -26.10 -2.25 -1.81
C ALA A 33 -26.97 -3.13 -0.90
N ALA A 34 -26.34 -3.83 0.05
CA ALA A 34 -27.03 -4.50 1.16
C ALA A 34 -27.52 -3.46 2.20
N PRO A 35 -28.59 -3.72 2.98
CA PRO A 35 -29.33 -2.68 3.67
C PRO A 35 -28.55 -2.09 4.85
N ALA A 36 -28.72 -0.78 5.05
CA ALA A 36 -28.18 -0.03 6.16
C ALA A 36 -28.83 -0.47 7.48
N GLY A 37 -28.04 -1.09 8.36
CA GLY A 37 -28.35 -1.22 9.78
C GLY A 37 -27.74 -0.04 10.53
N THR A 38 -28.60 0.82 11.09
CA THR A 38 -28.22 2.03 11.82
C THR A 38 -27.73 1.75 13.23
N SER A 39 -26.56 2.30 13.59
CA SER A 39 -26.28 2.77 14.95
C SER A 39 -25.38 4.03 14.86
N PRO A 40 -25.78 5.18 15.43
CA PRO A 40 -25.07 6.44 15.26
C PRO A 40 -24.07 6.66 16.39
N ALA A 41 -22.83 6.17 16.24
CA ALA A 41 -21.72 6.55 17.12
C ALA A 41 -20.34 6.25 16.49
N ALA A 42 -20.04 6.86 15.36
CA ALA A 42 -18.68 7.15 14.90
C ALA A 42 -18.79 7.99 13.63
N ALA A 43 -18.49 9.28 13.71
CA ALA A 43 -18.19 10.08 12.52
C ALA A 43 -16.80 9.67 11.99
N GLY A 44 -16.71 8.45 11.46
CA GLY A 44 -15.61 7.95 10.66
C GLY A 44 -16.10 7.84 9.22
N VAL A 45 -15.34 8.42 8.29
CA VAL A 45 -15.65 8.44 6.85
C VAL A 45 -15.99 7.03 6.36
N THR A 46 -17.28 6.73 6.18
CA THR A 46 -17.74 5.47 5.59
C THR A 46 -17.71 5.66 4.07
N VAL A 47 -16.58 5.34 3.44
CA VAL A 47 -16.53 5.25 1.98
C VAL A 47 -17.06 3.88 1.57
N MET A 48 -18.21 3.85 0.90
CA MET A 48 -18.75 2.62 0.33
C MET A 48 -17.84 2.11 -0.80
N PRO A 49 -17.56 0.79 -0.89
CA PRO A 49 -16.74 0.25 -1.96
C PRO A 49 -17.48 0.32 -3.30
N ALA A 50 -16.94 1.08 -4.25
CA ALA A 50 -17.30 0.95 -5.65
C ALA A 50 -16.59 -0.29 -6.22
N VAL A 51 -17.37 -1.31 -6.62
CA VAL A 51 -16.85 -2.48 -7.34
C VAL A 51 -16.78 -2.11 -8.82
N VAL A 52 -15.57 -2.02 -9.37
CA VAL A 52 -15.37 -1.79 -10.80
C VAL A 52 -15.37 -3.17 -11.51
N PRO A 53 -15.90 -3.33 -12.74
CA PRO A 53 -16.26 -4.65 -13.29
C PRO A 53 -15.09 -5.37 -13.98
N ILE A 54 -14.01 -5.51 -13.23
CA ILE A 54 -12.98 -6.56 -13.32
C ILE A 54 -12.56 -6.73 -11.85
N GLY A 55 -12.49 -7.94 -11.31
CA GLY A 55 -12.41 -8.20 -9.86
C GLY A 55 -11.30 -7.44 -9.09
N VAL A 56 -11.48 -6.15 -8.87
CA VAL A 56 -10.61 -5.18 -8.21
C VAL A 56 -11.53 -4.26 -7.43
N THR A 57 -11.41 -4.26 -6.11
CA THR A 57 -12.12 -3.32 -5.23
C THR A 57 -11.12 -2.29 -4.72
N VAL A 58 -11.42 -1.00 -4.85
CA VAL A 58 -10.53 0.09 -4.42
C VAL A 58 -11.15 0.84 -3.23
N VAL A 59 -10.46 0.85 -2.08
CA VAL A 59 -10.97 1.45 -0.83
C VAL A 59 -9.93 2.34 -0.15
N PRO A 60 -10.22 3.62 0.13
CA PRO A 60 -9.38 4.43 1.00
C PRO A 60 -9.55 3.97 2.46
N VAL A 61 -8.46 3.65 3.13
CA VAL A 61 -8.43 3.05 4.48
C VAL A 61 -7.89 3.99 5.56
N GLY A 62 -7.35 5.15 5.19
CA GLY A 62 -6.77 6.13 6.12
C GLY A 62 -5.23 6.14 6.11
N VAL A 63 -4.67 7.21 6.68
CA VAL A 63 -3.22 7.48 6.72
C VAL A 63 -2.60 6.90 7.99
N GLY A 64 -1.47 6.21 7.83
CA GLY A 64 -0.71 5.62 8.95
C GLY A 64 -0.98 4.13 9.16
N PRO A 65 -0.04 3.41 9.80
CA PRO A 65 -0.04 1.94 9.80
C PRO A 65 -1.21 1.36 10.61
N ALA A 66 -1.59 2.01 11.72
CA ALA A 66 -2.65 1.54 12.59
C ALA A 66 -4.02 1.51 11.90
N VAL A 67 -4.43 2.64 11.30
CA VAL A 67 -5.74 2.74 10.63
C VAL A 67 -5.77 1.90 9.36
N ALA A 68 -4.69 1.92 8.57
CA ALA A 68 -4.60 1.15 7.33
C ALA A 68 -4.67 -0.36 7.60
N GLY A 69 -3.96 -0.85 8.61
CA GLY A 69 -4.03 -2.26 9.01
C GLY A 69 -5.41 -2.65 9.54
N ALA A 70 -5.97 -1.89 10.49
CA ALA A 70 -7.27 -2.19 11.09
C ALA A 70 -8.41 -2.19 10.06
N ALA A 71 -8.47 -1.19 9.19
CA ALA A 71 -9.49 -1.10 8.16
C ALA A 71 -9.32 -2.19 7.10
N THR A 72 -8.09 -2.52 6.70
CA THR A 72 -7.81 -3.64 5.78
C THR A 72 -8.28 -4.96 6.38
N ALA A 73 -7.88 -5.28 7.62
CA ALA A 73 -8.28 -6.51 8.30
C ALA A 73 -9.80 -6.63 8.40
N ARG A 74 -10.50 -5.53 8.74
CA ARG A 74 -11.97 -5.47 8.78
C ARG A 74 -12.59 -5.77 7.42
N LEU A 75 -12.05 -5.20 6.33
CA LEU A 75 -12.55 -5.44 4.97
C LEU A 75 -12.38 -6.90 4.55
N LEU A 76 -11.23 -7.50 4.85
CA LEU A 76 -10.93 -8.90 4.56
C LEU A 76 -11.89 -9.84 5.30
N ALA A 77 -12.04 -9.65 6.62
CA ALA A 77 -12.93 -10.47 7.45
C ALA A 77 -14.40 -10.37 7.01
N LEU A 78 -14.89 -9.16 6.69
CA LEU A 78 -16.26 -8.97 6.22
C LEU A 78 -16.51 -9.60 4.85
N ALA A 79 -15.51 -9.55 3.95
CA ALA A 79 -15.61 -10.16 2.64
C ALA A 79 -15.64 -11.70 2.73
N GLU A 80 -14.81 -12.28 3.60
CA GLU A 80 -14.81 -13.72 3.90
C GLU A 80 -16.15 -14.17 4.49
N ALA A 81 -16.63 -13.48 5.54
CA ALA A 81 -17.91 -13.79 6.17
C ALA A 81 -19.11 -13.68 5.21
N ALA A 82 -19.01 -12.81 4.19
CA ALA A 82 -20.02 -12.68 3.14
C ALA A 82 -19.89 -13.72 2.00
N GLY A 83 -19.02 -14.73 2.13
CA GLY A 83 -18.77 -15.75 1.10
C GLY A 83 -18.09 -15.20 -0.16
N ARG A 84 -17.40 -14.06 -0.03
CA ARG A 84 -16.81 -13.28 -1.12
C ARG A 84 -15.34 -12.90 -0.81
N PRO A 85 -14.48 -13.85 -0.42
CA PRO A 85 -13.12 -13.54 0.06
C PRO A 85 -12.23 -12.97 -1.05
N TYR A 86 -11.46 -11.93 -0.74
CA TYR A 86 -10.43 -11.44 -1.66
C TYR A 86 -9.31 -12.48 -1.82
N ARG A 87 -8.58 -12.41 -2.93
CA ARG A 87 -7.46 -13.32 -3.21
C ARG A 87 -6.07 -12.71 -3.06
N ALA A 88 -6.00 -11.39 -2.94
CA ALA A 88 -4.76 -10.64 -2.79
C ALA A 88 -5.08 -9.24 -2.29
N VAL A 89 -4.08 -8.57 -1.72
CA VAL A 89 -4.15 -7.17 -1.27
C VAL A 89 -2.99 -6.38 -1.88
N VAL A 90 -3.29 -5.19 -2.42
CA VAL A 90 -2.27 -4.22 -2.82
C VAL A 90 -2.46 -2.94 -2.02
N SER A 91 -1.41 -2.50 -1.33
CA SER A 91 -1.31 -1.13 -0.82
C SER A 91 -0.83 -0.23 -1.96
N ALA A 92 -1.66 0.73 -2.39
CA ALA A 92 -1.34 1.64 -3.48
C ALA A 92 -1.45 3.10 -3.03
N GLY A 93 -0.50 3.95 -3.43
CA GLY A 93 -0.56 5.37 -3.10
C GLY A 93 0.68 6.16 -3.52
N ILE A 94 0.83 7.34 -2.94
CA ILE A 94 2.03 8.18 -3.10
C ILE A 94 3.07 7.88 -2.02
N ALA A 95 4.32 8.29 -2.26
CA ALA A 95 5.44 8.13 -1.34
C ALA A 95 6.50 9.23 -1.50
N GLY A 96 7.37 9.36 -0.50
CA GLY A 96 8.67 10.01 -0.65
C GLY A 96 9.69 9.05 -1.29
N GLY A 97 10.56 9.55 -2.17
CA GLY A 97 11.62 8.77 -2.80
C GLY A 97 13.00 9.10 -2.24
N PHE A 98 13.84 8.09 -2.01
CA PHE A 98 15.24 8.32 -1.64
C PHE A 98 16.00 8.93 -2.82
N VAL A 99 16.72 10.03 -2.57
CA VAL A 99 17.54 10.72 -3.57
C VAL A 99 18.56 9.75 -4.17
N GLY A 100 18.64 9.71 -5.50
CA GLY A 100 19.51 8.79 -6.24
C GLY A 100 19.00 7.35 -6.34
N ARG A 101 17.86 7.01 -5.70
CA ARG A 101 17.28 5.66 -5.71
C ARG A 101 15.90 5.61 -6.38
N ALA A 102 15.03 6.58 -6.10
CA ALA A 102 13.74 6.75 -6.77
C ALA A 102 13.43 8.23 -7.01
N ALA A 103 13.37 8.63 -8.27
CA ALA A 103 13.11 10.02 -8.66
C ALA A 103 11.61 10.38 -8.52
N VAL A 104 11.32 11.66 -8.40
CA VAL A 104 9.93 12.17 -8.44
C VAL A 104 9.24 11.76 -9.75
N GLY A 105 8.00 11.29 -9.65
CA GLY A 105 7.24 10.72 -10.76
C GLY A 105 7.54 9.25 -11.06
N ALA A 106 8.56 8.65 -10.42
CA ALA A 106 8.83 7.23 -10.56
C ALA A 106 7.72 6.39 -9.91
N THR A 107 7.47 5.21 -10.48
CA THR A 107 6.68 4.16 -9.86
C THR A 107 7.62 3.21 -9.13
N VAL A 108 7.24 2.84 -7.91
CA VAL A 108 7.98 1.95 -7.03
C VAL A 108 7.13 0.73 -6.74
N LEU A 109 7.72 -0.47 -6.85
CA LEU A 109 7.15 -1.71 -6.36
C LEU A 109 7.99 -2.19 -5.18
N ALA A 110 7.35 -2.40 -4.03
CA ALA A 110 8.05 -2.89 -2.86
C ALA A 110 8.52 -4.34 -3.08
N SER A 111 9.81 -4.62 -2.85
CA SER A 111 10.26 -6.00 -2.63
C SER A 111 9.83 -6.50 -1.24
N ARG A 112 9.75 -5.57 -0.28
CA ARG A 112 9.24 -5.76 1.08
C ARG A 112 8.80 -4.42 1.67
N SER A 113 7.81 -4.46 2.54
CA SER A 113 7.33 -3.32 3.32
C SER A 113 7.82 -3.46 4.77
N VAL A 114 8.47 -2.43 5.30
CA VAL A 114 9.19 -2.49 6.59
C VAL A 114 8.60 -1.52 7.60
N ALA A 115 8.39 -1.96 8.84
CA ALA A 115 8.11 -1.08 9.97
C ALA A 115 9.40 -0.34 10.37
N ALA A 116 9.64 0.84 9.79
CA ALA A 116 10.94 1.49 9.88
C ALA A 116 11.17 2.24 11.21
N ASP A 117 10.09 2.57 11.91
CA ASP A 117 10.10 3.29 13.19
C ASP A 117 9.51 2.51 14.37
N LEU A 118 9.22 1.21 14.19
CA LEU A 118 8.79 0.34 15.28
C LEU A 118 10.00 -0.16 16.09
N GLY A 119 10.21 0.43 17.25
CA GLY A 119 11.37 0.16 18.12
C GLY A 119 11.48 1.16 19.25
N ALA A 120 12.69 1.34 19.77
CA ALA A 120 13.00 2.27 20.85
C ALA A 120 14.18 3.17 20.49
N GLU A 121 14.21 4.38 21.03
CA GLU A 121 15.39 5.24 20.98
C GLU A 121 16.39 4.85 22.08
N SER A 122 17.67 5.10 21.82
CA SER A 122 18.76 4.96 22.79
C SER A 122 19.79 6.08 22.58
N PRO A 123 20.72 6.31 23.53
CA PRO A 123 21.79 7.29 23.36
C PRO A 123 22.67 7.05 22.12
N THR A 124 22.70 5.83 21.60
CA THR A 124 23.48 5.46 20.40
C THR A 124 22.63 5.30 19.14
N GLY A 125 21.33 5.61 19.20
CA GLY A 125 20.41 5.57 18.06
C GLY A 125 19.21 4.65 18.25
N PHE A 126 18.48 4.41 17.17
CA PHE A 126 17.27 3.60 17.15
C PHE A 126 17.60 2.10 17.27
N ILE A 127 16.86 1.40 18.13
CA ILE A 127 16.90 -0.05 18.31
C ILE A 127 15.59 -0.62 17.74
N PRO A 128 15.64 -1.39 16.63
CA PRO A 128 14.48 -2.09 16.09
C PRO A 128 13.81 -3.02 17.11
N VAL A 129 12.48 -3.15 17.01
CA VAL A 129 11.68 -3.91 17.99
C VAL A 129 12.07 -5.40 18.11
N ASP A 130 12.55 -6.02 17.04
CA ASP A 130 13.05 -7.39 17.04
C ASP A 130 14.35 -7.53 17.84
N GLN A 131 15.22 -6.51 17.80
CA GLN A 131 16.42 -6.43 18.63
C GLN A 131 16.13 -6.14 20.11
N LEU A 132 14.91 -5.69 20.44
CA LEU A 132 14.42 -5.58 21.83
C LEU A 132 13.90 -6.92 22.37
N GLY A 133 14.03 -8.02 21.62
CA GLY A 133 13.62 -9.36 22.03
C GLY A 133 12.16 -9.67 21.74
N MET A 134 11.47 -8.87 20.92
CA MET A 134 10.11 -9.19 20.48
C MET A 134 10.15 -10.20 19.33
N PRO A 135 9.52 -11.38 19.48
CA PRO A 135 9.49 -12.38 18.42
C PRO A 135 8.53 -11.99 17.29
N ALA A 136 8.77 -12.50 16.09
CA ALA A 136 8.06 -12.09 14.87
C ALA A 136 6.54 -12.35 14.93
N GLU A 137 6.12 -13.38 15.67
CA GLU A 137 4.71 -13.76 15.86
C GLU A 137 3.92 -12.65 16.57
N LEU A 138 4.55 -11.94 17.51
CA LEU A 138 3.92 -10.80 18.19
C LEU A 138 3.84 -9.55 17.31
N LEU A 139 4.55 -9.54 16.18
CA LEU A 139 4.54 -8.47 15.19
C LEU A 139 3.63 -8.78 13.98
N GLY A 140 2.93 -9.92 14.02
CA GLY A 140 2.05 -10.40 12.95
C GLY A 140 2.78 -11.04 11.76
N ALA A 141 3.90 -10.46 11.32
CA ALA A 141 4.72 -10.99 10.23
C ALA A 141 6.22 -10.58 10.32
N GLY A 142 6.70 -10.28 11.53
CA GLY A 142 8.04 -9.68 11.74
C GLY A 142 8.11 -8.21 11.29
N THR A 143 9.27 -7.58 11.39
CA THR A 143 9.48 -6.14 11.08
C THR A 143 9.51 -5.81 9.59
N ALA A 144 9.56 -6.82 8.73
CA ALA A 144 9.65 -6.69 7.28
C ALA A 144 8.82 -7.78 6.61
N VAL A 145 7.82 -7.38 5.83
CA VAL A 145 6.92 -8.31 5.13
C VAL A 145 7.27 -8.31 3.65
N PRO A 146 7.71 -9.45 3.06
CA PRO A 146 8.00 -9.53 1.64
C PRO A 146 6.72 -9.38 0.81
N ALA A 147 6.85 -8.79 -0.37
CA ALA A 147 5.79 -8.89 -1.37
C ALA A 147 5.68 -10.35 -1.85
N ASP A 148 4.46 -10.77 -2.20
CA ASP A 148 4.22 -12.06 -2.83
C ASP A 148 5.01 -12.15 -4.16
N PRO A 149 5.83 -13.19 -4.37
CA PRO A 149 6.68 -13.28 -5.56
C PRO A 149 5.90 -13.29 -6.88
N GLY A 150 4.72 -13.94 -6.90
CA GLY A 150 3.89 -14.02 -8.10
C GLY A 150 3.24 -12.68 -8.43
N LEU A 151 2.68 -12.02 -7.42
CA LEU A 151 2.09 -10.69 -7.55
C LEU A 151 3.13 -9.64 -7.95
N LEU A 152 4.31 -9.66 -7.31
CA LEU A 152 5.41 -8.77 -7.67
C LEU A 152 5.90 -9.02 -9.10
N ALA A 153 6.04 -10.27 -9.52
CA ALA A 153 6.44 -10.60 -10.90
C ALA A 153 5.41 -10.10 -11.92
N ALA A 154 4.12 -10.29 -11.66
CA ALA A 154 3.05 -9.79 -12.53
C ALA A 154 3.06 -8.26 -12.63
N LEU A 155 3.22 -7.55 -11.49
CA LEU A 155 3.32 -6.10 -11.47
C LEU A 155 4.57 -5.59 -12.21
N ARG A 156 5.73 -6.25 -12.05
CA ARG A 156 6.96 -5.90 -12.77
C ARG A 156 6.85 -6.11 -14.27
N ALA A 157 6.18 -7.18 -14.71
CA ALA A 157 5.93 -7.43 -16.12
C ALA A 157 5.05 -6.34 -16.75
N ALA A 158 4.02 -5.89 -16.01
CA ALA A 158 3.14 -4.81 -16.45
C ALA A 158 3.76 -3.40 -16.32
N LEU A 159 4.72 -3.23 -15.41
CA LEU A 159 5.40 -1.96 -15.10
C LEU A 159 6.92 -2.11 -15.21
N PRO A 160 7.47 -2.36 -16.42
CA PRO A 160 8.89 -2.71 -16.59
C PRO A 160 9.86 -1.57 -16.21
N ALA A 161 9.37 -0.32 -16.17
CA ALA A 161 10.13 0.85 -15.76
C ALA A 161 10.05 1.14 -14.25
N ALA A 162 9.29 0.36 -13.47
CA ALA A 162 9.17 0.59 -12.04
C ALA A 162 10.46 0.22 -11.30
N THR A 163 10.86 1.09 -10.37
CA THR A 163 11.95 0.79 -9.43
C THR A 163 11.47 -0.26 -8.43
N VAL A 164 12.28 -1.29 -8.19
CA VAL A 164 11.98 -2.32 -7.19
C VAL A 164 12.95 -2.22 -6.04
N GLY A 165 12.44 -2.17 -4.81
CA GLY A 165 13.27 -2.11 -3.61
C GLY A 165 12.44 -2.04 -2.34
N THR A 166 13.11 -1.85 -1.20
CA THR A 166 12.42 -1.78 0.09
C THR A 166 11.61 -0.49 0.21
N VAL A 167 10.37 -0.58 0.69
CA VAL A 167 9.54 0.58 1.06
C VAL A 167 9.41 0.64 2.58
N LEU A 168 9.82 1.78 3.13
CA LEU A 168 9.77 2.03 4.56
C LEU A 168 8.39 2.57 4.94
N THR A 169 7.73 1.93 5.89
CA THR A 169 6.54 2.47 6.55
C THR A 169 6.96 3.24 7.78
N VAL A 170 6.61 4.53 7.81
CA VAL A 170 6.89 5.45 8.92
C VAL A 170 5.59 6.08 9.42
N SER A 171 5.48 6.25 10.73
CA SER A 171 4.43 7.01 11.39
C SER A 171 4.78 8.50 11.47
N THR A 172 6.07 8.83 11.38
CA THR A 172 6.57 10.22 11.25
C THR A 172 7.39 10.35 9.98
N VAL A 173 6.85 11.06 8.98
CA VAL A 173 7.51 11.30 7.69
C VAL A 173 8.82 12.06 7.90
N THR A 174 9.86 11.64 7.18
CA THR A 174 11.19 12.23 7.25
C THR A 174 11.14 13.70 6.88
N GLY A 175 11.75 14.53 7.73
CA GLY A 175 11.72 15.99 7.58
C GLY A 175 13.07 16.68 7.80
N THR A 176 14.16 15.93 8.01
CA THR A 176 15.51 16.48 8.21
C THR A 176 16.55 15.66 7.45
N ALA A 177 17.71 16.26 7.18
CA ALA A 177 18.83 15.56 6.58
C ALA A 177 19.36 14.43 7.49
N ALA A 178 19.36 14.65 8.81
CA ALA A 178 19.83 13.68 9.79
C ALA A 178 18.94 12.43 9.84
N SER A 179 17.61 12.59 9.87
CA SER A 179 16.71 11.43 9.85
C SER A 179 16.72 10.70 8.51
N SER A 180 16.89 11.43 7.39
CA SER A 180 17.08 10.82 6.07
C SER A 180 18.35 9.97 6.01
N ALA A 181 19.47 10.45 6.55
CA ALA A 181 20.72 9.69 6.59
C ALA A 181 20.59 8.46 7.50
N ALA A 182 20.01 8.63 8.69
CA ALA A 182 19.79 7.53 9.62
C ALA A 182 18.91 6.41 9.03
N LEU A 183 17.87 6.75 8.26
CA LEU A 183 17.07 5.75 7.56
C LEU A 183 17.84 5.09 6.41
N ALA A 184 18.60 5.86 5.63
CA ALA A 184 19.39 5.35 4.53
C ALA A 184 20.49 4.38 5.00
N ASP A 185 21.09 4.64 6.17
CA ASP A 185 22.11 3.79 6.79
C ASP A 185 21.50 2.49 7.35
N ARG A 186 20.33 2.58 8.01
CA ARG A 186 19.62 1.39 8.52
C ARG A 186 19.03 0.52 7.40
N HIS A 187 18.64 1.14 6.29
CA HIS A 187 17.98 0.49 5.16
C HIS A 187 18.65 0.88 3.83
N PRO A 188 19.84 0.31 3.53
CA PRO A 188 20.62 0.68 2.35
C PRO A 188 19.92 0.36 1.03
N ASP A 189 18.98 -0.58 1.02
CA ASP A 189 18.15 -0.99 -0.12
C ASP A 189 16.79 -0.30 -0.19
N ALA A 190 16.49 0.63 0.74
CA ALA A 190 15.24 1.39 0.71
C ALA A 190 15.22 2.37 -0.47
N VAL A 191 14.12 2.34 -1.23
CA VAL A 191 13.91 3.22 -2.39
C VAL A 191 12.86 4.29 -2.12
N ALA A 192 11.94 4.04 -1.19
CA ALA A 192 10.88 4.98 -0.83
C ALA A 192 10.47 4.87 0.65
N GLU A 193 9.75 5.88 1.14
CA GLU A 193 9.03 5.87 2.41
C GLU A 193 7.56 6.26 2.20
N ALA A 194 6.65 5.60 2.92
CA ALA A 194 5.23 5.86 2.96
C ALA A 194 4.71 5.59 4.39
N MET A 195 3.39 5.69 4.64
CA MET A 195 2.86 5.58 6.01
C MET A 195 1.93 4.37 6.24
N GLU A 196 1.57 3.60 5.21
CA GLU A 196 0.55 2.53 5.35
C GLU A 196 1.06 1.11 5.14
N GLY A 197 2.10 0.94 4.30
CA GLY A 197 2.44 -0.33 3.65
C GLY A 197 2.54 -1.52 4.60
N TYR A 198 3.30 -1.38 5.67
CA TYR A 198 3.50 -2.43 6.69
C TYR A 198 2.19 -2.81 7.40
N GLY A 199 1.34 -1.84 7.74
CA GLY A 199 0.07 -2.12 8.41
C GLY A 199 -0.86 -2.95 7.52
N VAL A 200 -0.92 -2.62 6.22
CA VAL A 200 -1.66 -3.40 5.22
C VAL A 200 -1.05 -4.79 5.03
N ALA A 201 0.28 -4.87 4.99
CA ALA A 201 1.01 -6.14 4.84
C ALA A 201 0.72 -7.11 5.99
N VAL A 202 0.73 -6.63 7.24
CA VAL A 202 0.37 -7.42 8.42
C VAL A 202 -1.07 -7.91 8.34
N ALA A 203 -2.01 -7.05 7.94
CA ALA A 203 -3.41 -7.46 7.78
C ALA A 203 -3.59 -8.54 6.70
N ALA A 204 -2.88 -8.44 5.58
CA ALA A 204 -2.89 -9.45 4.52
C ALA A 204 -2.25 -10.77 4.98
N ALA A 205 -1.12 -10.70 5.69
CA ALA A 205 -0.44 -11.87 6.24
C ALA A 205 -1.32 -12.63 7.25
N GLN A 206 -2.02 -11.91 8.14
CA GLN A 206 -2.96 -12.53 9.09
C GLN A 206 -4.16 -13.19 8.40
N ALA A 207 -4.56 -12.70 7.23
CA ALA A 207 -5.58 -13.31 6.39
C ALA A 207 -5.04 -14.43 5.47
N GLY A 208 -3.74 -14.71 5.48
CA GLY A 208 -3.10 -15.69 4.59
C GLY A 208 -3.15 -15.30 3.12
N LEU A 209 -3.18 -14.00 2.80
CA LEU A 209 -3.33 -13.51 1.43
C LEU A 209 -2.02 -12.96 0.85
N PRO A 210 -1.75 -13.18 -0.46
CA PRO A 210 -0.73 -12.47 -1.21
C PRO A 210 -0.82 -10.96 -1.05
N PHE A 211 0.33 -10.33 -0.82
CA PHE A 211 0.46 -8.89 -0.61
C PHE A 211 1.46 -8.26 -1.58
N ALA A 212 1.19 -7.04 -2.04
CA ALA A 212 2.20 -6.18 -2.66
C ALA A 212 1.97 -4.71 -2.31
N GLU A 213 2.99 -3.88 -2.49
CA GLU A 213 2.91 -2.44 -2.32
C GLU A 213 3.41 -1.73 -3.58
N LEU A 214 2.60 -0.78 -4.05
CA LEU A 214 2.86 0.05 -5.22
C LEU A 214 2.81 1.52 -4.80
N ARG A 215 3.88 2.26 -5.06
CA ARG A 215 3.96 3.68 -4.73
C ARG A 215 4.34 4.52 -5.94
N THR A 216 3.95 5.78 -5.92
CA THR A 216 4.44 6.79 -6.88
C THR A 216 5.06 7.96 -6.14
N VAL A 217 6.23 8.40 -6.61
CA VAL A 217 7.04 9.34 -5.83
C VAL A 217 6.55 10.77 -6.03
N SER A 218 6.07 11.41 -4.96
CA SER A 218 5.61 12.81 -4.97
C SER A 218 6.67 13.83 -4.61
N ASN A 219 7.71 13.42 -3.89
CA ASN A 219 8.76 14.29 -3.39
C ASN A 219 10.02 13.49 -3.02
N PRO A 220 11.20 14.12 -2.97
CA PRO A 220 12.36 13.51 -2.33
C PRO A 220 12.14 13.38 -0.81
N ILE A 221 12.74 12.36 -0.21
CA ILE A 221 12.92 12.21 1.24
C ILE A 221 14.03 13.17 1.70
N GLY A 222 13.82 13.85 2.84
CA GLY A 222 14.81 14.79 3.39
C GLY A 222 14.16 15.98 4.11
N PRO A 223 14.86 17.13 4.21
CA PRO A 223 14.31 18.36 4.75
C PRO A 223 12.94 18.72 4.17
N ARG A 224 11.99 19.11 5.02
CA ARG A 224 10.63 19.50 4.62
C ARG A 224 10.66 20.69 3.66
N ASP A 225 10.46 20.42 2.38
CA ASP A 225 10.25 21.42 1.33
C ASP A 225 8.97 21.10 0.55
N ARG A 226 7.90 21.86 0.82
CA ARG A 226 6.62 21.72 0.11
C ARG A 226 6.70 22.17 -1.35
N GLY A 227 7.63 23.07 -1.69
CA GLY A 227 7.84 23.54 -3.06
C GLY A 227 8.41 22.46 -3.98
N ALA A 228 9.08 21.45 -3.43
CA ALA A 228 9.57 20.29 -4.15
C ALA A 228 8.49 19.24 -4.46
N TRP A 229 7.27 19.38 -3.92
CA TRP A 229 6.21 18.38 -4.11
C TRP A 229 5.62 18.49 -5.51
N ARG A 230 5.45 17.33 -6.15
CA ARG A 230 4.95 17.17 -7.53
C ARG A 230 3.75 16.23 -7.51
N MET A 231 2.70 16.71 -6.84
CA MET A 231 1.55 15.90 -6.51
C MET A 231 0.75 15.50 -7.76
N ARG A 232 0.69 16.39 -8.76
CA ARG A 232 0.04 16.10 -10.04
C ARG A 232 0.77 14.98 -10.78
N GLU A 233 2.10 15.01 -10.80
CA GLU A 233 2.93 14.01 -11.45
C GLU A 233 2.81 12.65 -10.75
N ALA A 234 2.81 12.62 -9.42
CA ALA A 234 2.59 11.40 -8.66
C ALA A 234 1.20 10.79 -8.93
N PHE A 235 0.13 11.59 -8.88
CA PHE A 235 -1.22 11.08 -9.20
C PHE A 235 -1.35 10.61 -10.65
N ALA A 236 -0.73 11.31 -11.61
CA ALA A 236 -0.72 10.87 -13.01
C ALA A 236 -0.01 9.52 -13.17
N ALA A 237 1.14 9.33 -12.51
CA ALA A 237 1.84 8.05 -12.48
C ALA A 237 1.00 6.96 -11.78
N LEU A 238 0.27 7.31 -10.73
CA LEU A 238 -0.57 6.37 -9.98
C LEU A 238 -1.74 5.89 -10.84
N THR A 239 -2.39 6.81 -11.56
CA THR A 239 -3.41 6.50 -12.57
C THR A 239 -2.84 5.61 -13.66
N ALA A 240 -1.69 5.96 -14.24
CA ALA A 240 -1.07 5.15 -15.30
C ALA A 240 -0.72 3.73 -14.82
N SER A 241 -0.32 3.58 -13.56
CA SER A 241 0.05 2.28 -12.97
C SER A 241 -1.14 1.38 -12.67
N ALA A 242 -2.35 1.94 -12.54
CA ALA A 242 -3.54 1.18 -12.16
C ALA A 242 -3.90 0.08 -13.16
N VAL A 243 -3.52 0.21 -14.43
CA VAL A 243 -3.72 -0.82 -15.46
C VAL A 243 -3.07 -2.17 -15.05
N ALA A 244 -1.93 -2.14 -14.37
CA ALA A 244 -1.22 -3.32 -13.91
C ALA A 244 -1.99 -4.08 -12.82
N LEU A 245 -2.79 -3.38 -12.01
CA LEU A 245 -3.62 -3.97 -10.96
C LEU A 245 -4.77 -4.80 -11.55
N GLY A 246 -5.30 -4.39 -12.71
CA GLY A 246 -6.30 -5.16 -13.45
C GLY A 246 -5.72 -6.45 -14.07
N GLN A 247 -4.44 -6.43 -14.45
CA GLN A 247 -3.76 -7.57 -15.09
C GLN A 247 -3.26 -8.60 -14.07
N ALA A 248 -2.76 -8.16 -12.91
CA ALA A 248 -2.29 -9.03 -11.84
C ALA A 248 -3.38 -10.00 -11.31
N VAL A 249 -4.63 -9.62 -11.49
CA VAL A 249 -5.85 -10.36 -11.15
C VAL A 249 -6.12 -11.51 -12.13
N ALA A 250 -5.67 -11.45 -13.38
CA ALA A 250 -6.05 -12.42 -14.41
C ALA A 250 -5.35 -13.79 -14.30
N GLY A 251 -4.29 -13.92 -13.50
CA GLY A 251 -3.42 -15.10 -13.49
C GLY A 251 -2.66 -15.29 -14.81
N PRO A 252 -1.64 -16.17 -14.86
CA PRO A 252 -1.06 -16.55 -16.14
C PRO A 252 -2.15 -17.22 -16.98
N ALA A 253 -2.30 -16.80 -18.24
CA ALA A 253 -3.09 -17.57 -19.20
C ALA A 253 -2.55 -19.00 -19.20
N GLN A 254 -3.39 -19.98 -18.83
CA GLN A 254 -3.02 -21.38 -18.91
C GLN A 254 -2.77 -21.68 -20.40
N GLY A 255 -1.49 -21.85 -20.75
CA GLY A 255 -1.05 -22.40 -22.03
C GLY A 255 -0.90 -23.90 -21.94
#